data_AF-A0A419DRN4-F1
#
_entry.id   AF-A0A419DRN4-F1
#
_cell.length_a   1.000
_cell.length_b   1.000
_cell.length_c   1.000
_cell.angle_alpha   90.00
_cell.angle_beta   90.00
_cell.angle_gamma   90.00
#
_symmetry.space_group_name_H-M   'P 1'
#
loop_
_entity.id
_entity.type
_entity.pdbx_description
1 polymer ?
#
loop_
_entity_poly.entity_id
_entity_poly.type
_entity_poly.pdbx_seq_one_letter_code
_entity_poly.pdbx_strand_id
1 'polypeptide(L)'
;MNPHEELNSLYLRLKEADPSLERGESLWTIFEDTTDATLRPLALWTFSQNQFDLGHFRSFLVSFSLLMDWIRKDELTLTPKQELDLYWNYKSYLIYAAEQEDMPVALLEEDFDRFVDFCDTHGFSRTRDYIGFMLYSKLGDEEQADHYLAEWVDAPPDELSDCPSCEGFSRMTYAIERGFEDRALLLYAAIRHERGCSRMPDQAHPYILPLFISRKKDRFDWTDQLTQEVKRVKPLFTGGDEPYHLYAEMYYDPNYVWSMEEKKQLIPLLTDRGYLQFLLAHYAASYRAARHAEVAYLGVLRSNIYEVAQELDRRIDGHFYLNFVERELKRVTEFIV
;
A
#
# COMPACT_ATOMS: atom_id res chain seq x y z
N MET A 1 15.85 -32.26 -25.65
CA MET A 1 14.58 -31.52 -25.59
C MET A 1 14.84 -30.14 -26.18
N ASN A 2 13.83 -29.52 -26.79
CA ASN A 2 13.97 -28.14 -27.28
C ASN A 2 14.02 -27.19 -26.05
N PRO A 3 15.03 -26.32 -25.89
CA PRO A 3 15.11 -25.38 -24.77
C PRO A 3 13.82 -24.58 -24.54
N HIS A 4 13.10 -24.28 -25.61
CA HIS A 4 11.80 -23.61 -25.55
C HIS A 4 10.68 -24.47 -24.90
N GLU A 5 10.64 -25.77 -25.18
CA GLU A 5 9.68 -26.69 -24.56
C GLU A 5 9.98 -26.90 -23.07
N GLU A 6 11.26 -26.81 -22.68
CA GLU A 6 11.71 -26.89 -21.28
C GLU A 6 11.26 -25.66 -20.48
N LEU A 7 11.43 -24.45 -21.02
CA LEU A 7 11.02 -23.19 -20.36
C LEU A 7 9.49 -23.10 -20.22
N ASN A 8 8.73 -23.47 -21.25
CA ASN A 8 7.27 -23.48 -21.16
C ASN A 8 6.76 -24.49 -20.12
N SER A 9 7.35 -25.69 -20.08
CA SER A 9 7.02 -26.70 -19.05
C SER A 9 7.39 -26.24 -17.64
N LEU A 10 8.49 -25.50 -17.49
CA LEU A 10 8.86 -24.89 -16.21
C LEU A 10 7.85 -23.81 -15.80
N TYR A 11 7.50 -22.90 -16.72
CA TYR A 11 6.51 -21.85 -16.47
C TYR A 11 5.16 -22.42 -15.99
N LEU A 12 4.64 -23.45 -16.67
CA LEU A 12 3.36 -24.08 -16.28
C LEU A 12 3.39 -24.66 -14.86
N ARG A 13 4.54 -25.16 -14.39
CA ARG A 13 4.69 -25.62 -13.00
C ARG A 13 4.76 -24.46 -12.02
N LEU A 14 5.48 -23.39 -12.37
CA LEU A 14 5.65 -22.22 -11.51
C LEU A 14 4.36 -21.39 -11.39
N LYS A 15 3.53 -21.36 -12.43
CA LYS A 15 2.27 -20.63 -12.45
C LYS A 15 1.38 -21.02 -11.27
N GLU A 16 1.30 -22.31 -10.96
CA GLU A 16 0.45 -22.87 -9.91
C GLU A 16 1.18 -23.08 -8.58
N ALA A 17 2.47 -22.73 -8.49
CA ALA A 17 3.26 -22.90 -7.28
C ALA A 17 3.00 -21.78 -6.26
N ASP A 18 3.11 -22.12 -4.97
CA ASP A 18 3.01 -21.14 -3.89
C ASP A 18 4.08 -20.03 -4.03
N PRO A 19 3.78 -18.78 -3.67
CA PRO A 19 4.73 -17.68 -3.73
C PRO A 19 6.00 -17.94 -2.93
N SER A 20 7.17 -17.72 -3.54
CA SER A 20 8.47 -17.88 -2.88
C SER A 20 9.57 -17.09 -3.60
N LEU A 21 10.72 -16.91 -2.95
CA LEU A 21 11.90 -16.29 -3.56
C LEU A 21 12.40 -17.11 -4.75
N GLU A 22 12.52 -18.44 -4.59
CA GLU A 22 12.96 -19.36 -5.64
C GLU A 22 12.02 -19.35 -6.85
N ARG A 23 10.70 -19.28 -6.59
CA ARG A 23 9.69 -19.11 -7.65
C ARG A 23 9.92 -17.81 -8.41
N GLY A 24 10.16 -16.71 -7.70
CA GLY A 24 10.47 -15.41 -8.29
C GLY A 24 11.73 -15.43 -9.16
N GLU A 25 12.84 -15.95 -8.62
CA GLU A 25 14.10 -16.08 -9.36
C GLU A 25 13.92 -16.90 -10.65
N SER A 26 13.22 -18.03 -10.56
CA SER A 26 12.94 -18.88 -11.72
C SER A 26 12.08 -18.18 -12.78
N LEU A 27 11.06 -17.43 -12.38
CA LEU A 27 10.21 -16.66 -13.31
C LEU A 27 10.98 -15.52 -13.97
N TRP A 28 11.87 -14.86 -13.24
CA TRP A 28 12.75 -13.82 -13.79
C TRP A 28 13.72 -14.40 -14.83
N THR A 29 14.33 -15.55 -14.54
CA THR A 29 15.18 -16.25 -15.52
C THR A 29 14.42 -16.60 -16.79
N ILE A 30 13.19 -17.11 -16.68
CA ILE A 30 12.36 -17.38 -17.87
C ILE A 30 12.13 -16.09 -18.68
N PHE A 31 11.79 -14.99 -18.01
CA PHE A 31 11.60 -13.69 -18.66
C PHE A 31 12.85 -13.21 -19.40
N GLU A 32 14.03 -13.34 -18.80
CA GLU A 32 15.29 -12.90 -19.42
C GLU A 32 15.67 -13.78 -20.61
N ASP A 33 15.64 -15.10 -20.42
CA ASP A 33 16.21 -16.08 -21.36
C ASP A 33 15.27 -16.45 -22.51
N THR A 34 13.97 -16.26 -22.37
CA THR A 34 13.02 -16.62 -23.42
C THR A 34 13.01 -15.61 -24.57
N THR A 35 13.02 -16.13 -25.80
CA THR A 35 12.78 -15.36 -27.03
C THR A 35 11.34 -15.46 -27.51
N ASP A 36 10.49 -16.23 -26.81
CA ASP A 36 9.07 -16.36 -27.13
C ASP A 36 8.31 -15.11 -26.68
N ALA A 37 7.80 -14.36 -27.65
CA ALA A 37 7.03 -13.15 -27.44
C ALA A 37 5.71 -13.37 -26.67
N THR A 38 5.19 -14.61 -26.63
CA THR A 38 3.98 -14.95 -25.89
C THR A 38 4.29 -15.36 -24.44
N LEU A 39 5.35 -16.14 -24.23
CA LEU A 39 5.75 -16.58 -22.89
C LEU A 39 6.38 -15.46 -22.07
N ARG A 40 7.14 -14.57 -22.72
CA ARG A 40 7.87 -13.49 -22.05
C ARG A 40 6.99 -12.59 -21.17
N PRO A 41 5.89 -11.99 -21.67
CA PRO A 41 5.01 -11.17 -20.83
C PRO A 41 4.27 -11.98 -19.76
N LEU A 42 3.94 -13.26 -20.04
CA LEU A 42 3.27 -14.12 -19.06
C LEU A 42 4.19 -14.47 -17.88
N ALA A 43 5.47 -14.72 -18.14
CA ALA A 43 6.48 -14.94 -17.10
C ALA A 43 6.68 -13.67 -16.25
N LEU A 44 6.74 -12.50 -16.89
CA LEU A 44 6.86 -11.21 -16.20
C LEU A 44 5.63 -10.89 -15.34
N TRP A 45 4.43 -11.12 -15.85
CA TRP A 45 3.19 -10.95 -15.09
C TRP A 45 3.16 -11.88 -13.87
N THR A 46 3.47 -13.17 -14.06
CA THR A 46 3.50 -14.14 -12.95
C THR A 46 4.59 -13.80 -11.93
N PHE A 47 5.74 -13.29 -12.38
CA PHE A 47 6.78 -12.77 -11.49
C PHE A 47 6.26 -11.59 -10.67
N SER A 48 5.59 -10.64 -11.30
CA SER A 48 5.01 -9.47 -10.65
C SER A 48 4.03 -9.89 -9.55
N GLN A 49 3.08 -10.77 -9.86
CA GLN A 49 2.16 -11.36 -8.87
C GLN A 49 2.92 -12.04 -7.72
N ASN A 50 3.98 -12.80 -8.00
CA ASN A 50 4.81 -13.41 -6.95
C ASN A 50 5.41 -12.36 -6.00
N GLN A 51 5.93 -11.26 -6.53
CA GLN A 51 6.47 -10.18 -5.69
C GLN A 51 5.39 -9.50 -4.87
N PHE A 52 4.20 -9.31 -5.45
CA PHE A 52 3.04 -8.77 -4.73
C PHE A 52 2.66 -9.65 -3.53
N ASP A 53 2.54 -10.96 -3.75
CA ASP A 53 2.16 -11.91 -2.70
C ASP A 53 3.20 -12.01 -1.57
N LEU A 54 4.46 -11.76 -1.87
CA LEU A 54 5.55 -11.68 -0.88
C LEU A 54 5.60 -10.31 -0.17
N GLY A 55 4.80 -9.32 -0.57
CA GLY A 55 4.85 -7.96 -0.05
C GLY A 55 6.07 -7.15 -0.53
N HIS A 56 6.72 -7.58 -1.62
CA HIS A 56 7.86 -6.90 -2.23
C HIS A 56 7.37 -5.84 -3.24
N PHE A 57 6.70 -4.80 -2.74
CA PHE A 57 5.95 -3.87 -3.60
C PHE A 57 6.81 -3.11 -4.59
N ARG A 58 8.04 -2.74 -4.24
CA ARG A 58 8.96 -2.10 -5.19
C ARG A 58 9.32 -3.02 -6.36
N SER A 59 9.58 -4.30 -6.09
CA SER A 59 9.84 -5.31 -7.14
C SER A 59 8.60 -5.59 -7.98
N PHE A 60 7.42 -5.64 -7.35
CA PHE A 60 6.13 -5.71 -8.06
C PHE A 60 5.97 -4.52 -9.01
N LEU A 61 6.17 -3.29 -8.54
CA LEU A 61 6.03 -2.08 -9.33
C LEU A 61 6.98 -2.03 -10.51
N VAL A 62 8.26 -2.35 -10.31
CA VAL A 62 9.26 -2.39 -11.38
C VAL A 62 8.84 -3.41 -12.45
N SER A 63 8.49 -4.63 -12.06
CA SER A 63 8.10 -5.66 -13.01
C SER A 63 6.78 -5.39 -13.72
N PHE A 64 5.79 -4.82 -13.04
CA PHE A 64 4.53 -4.44 -13.66
C PHE A 64 4.68 -3.24 -14.58
N SER A 65 5.53 -2.26 -14.24
CA SER A 65 5.87 -1.14 -15.13
C SER A 65 6.52 -1.60 -16.43
N LEU A 66 7.34 -2.67 -16.38
CA LEU A 66 7.87 -3.30 -17.59
C LEU A 66 6.74 -4.01 -18.37
N LEU A 67 5.80 -4.66 -17.69
CA LEU A 67 4.64 -5.29 -18.33
C LEU A 67 3.73 -4.26 -19.04
N MET A 68 3.65 -3.03 -18.52
CA MET A 68 2.88 -1.94 -19.10
C MET A 68 3.27 -1.65 -20.56
N ASP A 69 4.50 -1.91 -20.98
CA ASP A 69 4.90 -1.73 -22.39
C ASP A 69 4.12 -2.63 -23.35
N TRP A 70 3.81 -3.86 -22.95
CA TRP A 70 2.97 -4.77 -23.74
C TRP A 70 1.49 -4.38 -23.65
N ILE A 71 1.03 -3.94 -22.48
CA ILE A 71 -0.35 -3.49 -22.26
C ILE A 71 -0.64 -2.25 -23.12
N ARG A 72 0.22 -1.23 -23.08
CA ARG A 72 0.02 0.04 -23.82
C ARG A 72 0.05 -0.14 -25.34
N LYS A 73 0.67 -1.21 -25.85
CA LYS A 73 0.76 -1.55 -27.27
C LYS A 73 -0.28 -2.58 -27.72
N ASP A 74 -1.15 -3.05 -26.82
CA ASP A 74 -2.12 -4.11 -27.07
C ASP A 74 -1.46 -5.40 -27.63
N GLU A 75 -0.26 -5.73 -27.14
CA GLU A 75 0.53 -6.89 -27.61
C GLU A 75 0.30 -8.16 -26.78
N LEU A 76 -0.58 -8.12 -25.78
CA LEU A 76 -0.93 -9.29 -24.97
C LEU A 76 -2.09 -10.07 -25.59
N THR A 77 -1.91 -11.38 -25.76
CA THR A 77 -3.00 -12.30 -26.15
C THR A 77 -3.48 -13.06 -24.92
N LEU A 78 -4.58 -12.60 -24.31
CA LEU A 78 -5.14 -13.17 -23.09
C LEU A 78 -6.53 -13.75 -23.33
N THR A 79 -6.89 -14.80 -22.58
CA THR A 79 -8.29 -15.21 -22.44
C THR A 79 -9.05 -14.20 -21.57
N PRO A 80 -10.39 -14.11 -21.65
CA PRO A 80 -11.17 -13.18 -20.83
C PRO A 80 -10.91 -13.32 -19.33
N LYS A 81 -10.72 -14.56 -18.85
CA LYS A 81 -10.36 -14.80 -17.45
C LYS A 81 -8.97 -14.23 -17.11
N GLN A 82 -7.98 -14.44 -17.97
CA GLN A 82 -6.62 -13.93 -17.74
C GLN A 82 -6.57 -12.41 -17.80
N GLU A 83 -7.38 -11.79 -18.67
CA GLU A 83 -7.53 -10.35 -18.71
C GLU A 83 -8.10 -9.84 -17.38
N LEU A 84 -9.19 -10.43 -16.89
CA LEU A 84 -9.74 -10.08 -15.58
C LEU A 84 -8.71 -10.25 -14.44
N ASP A 85 -7.98 -11.37 -14.42
CA ASP A 85 -6.91 -11.64 -13.45
C ASP A 85 -5.76 -10.61 -13.57
N LEU A 86 -5.42 -10.16 -14.77
CA LEU A 86 -4.42 -9.10 -14.99
C LEU A 86 -4.90 -7.76 -14.43
N TYR A 87 -6.18 -7.43 -14.64
CA TYR A 87 -6.74 -6.18 -14.14
C TYR A 87 -6.84 -6.14 -12.61
N TRP A 88 -6.94 -7.28 -11.92
CA TRP A 88 -6.71 -7.34 -10.48
C TRP A 88 -5.32 -6.85 -10.06
N ASN A 89 -4.28 -7.15 -10.84
CA ASN A 89 -2.93 -6.63 -10.59
C ASN A 89 -2.76 -5.19 -11.06
N TYR A 90 -3.43 -4.81 -12.15
CA TYR A 90 -3.43 -3.43 -12.64
C TYR A 90 -3.99 -2.47 -11.56
N LYS A 91 -5.10 -2.85 -10.88
CA LYS A 91 -5.60 -2.12 -9.71
C LYS A 91 -4.49 -1.84 -8.69
N SER A 92 -3.78 -2.88 -8.26
CA SER A 92 -2.66 -2.75 -7.31
C SER A 92 -1.55 -1.87 -7.88
N TYR A 93 -1.19 -2.04 -9.14
CA TYR A 93 -0.17 -1.24 -9.80
C TYR A 93 -0.47 0.26 -9.72
N LEU A 94 -1.68 0.68 -10.11
CA LEU A 94 -2.09 2.09 -10.05
C LEU A 94 -1.98 2.66 -8.63
N ILE A 95 -2.45 1.91 -7.63
CA ILE A 95 -2.40 2.32 -6.22
C ILE A 95 -0.97 2.52 -5.75
N TYR A 96 -0.10 1.53 -5.92
CA TYR A 96 1.28 1.60 -5.42
C TYR A 96 2.17 2.51 -6.26
N ALA A 97 1.88 2.69 -7.56
CA ALA A 97 2.59 3.60 -8.43
C ALA A 97 2.33 5.06 -8.03
N ALA A 98 1.11 5.40 -7.60
CA ALA A 98 0.79 6.71 -7.04
C ALA A 98 1.52 7.02 -5.72
N GLU A 99 2.05 6.00 -5.04
CA GLU A 99 2.87 6.18 -3.82
C GLU A 99 4.36 6.45 -4.10
N GLN A 100 4.81 6.46 -5.36
CA GLN A 100 6.22 6.71 -5.71
C GLN A 100 6.46 8.16 -6.12
N GLU A 101 7.48 8.80 -5.57
CA GLU A 101 7.85 10.18 -5.89
C GLU A 101 8.36 10.34 -7.33
N ASP A 102 8.97 9.29 -7.88
CA ASP A 102 9.62 9.30 -9.19
C ASP A 102 8.67 8.94 -10.35
N MET A 103 7.42 8.54 -10.04
CA MET A 103 6.40 8.23 -11.03
C MET A 103 5.72 9.51 -11.54
N PRO A 104 5.81 9.84 -12.85
CA PRO A 104 5.16 11.03 -13.39
C PRO A 104 3.63 10.95 -13.30
N VAL A 105 2.99 12.02 -12.80
CA VAL A 105 1.52 12.08 -12.66
C VAL A 105 0.81 11.88 -14.01
N ALA A 106 1.30 12.53 -15.06
CA ALA A 106 0.72 12.37 -16.40
C ALA A 106 0.74 10.91 -16.89
N LEU A 107 1.79 10.14 -16.55
CA LEU A 107 1.85 8.72 -16.91
C LEU A 107 0.82 7.89 -16.12
N LEU A 108 0.65 8.20 -14.83
CA LEU A 108 -0.37 7.56 -13.99
C LEU A 108 -1.79 7.86 -14.50
N GLU A 109 -2.05 9.08 -14.95
CA GLU A 109 -3.33 9.47 -15.54
C GLU A 109 -3.58 8.73 -16.85
N GLU A 110 -2.58 8.64 -17.74
CA GLU A 110 -2.69 7.85 -18.98
C GLU A 110 -2.97 6.37 -18.70
N ASP A 111 -2.29 5.79 -17.71
CA ASP A 111 -2.52 4.40 -17.31
C ASP A 111 -3.87 4.22 -16.61
N PHE A 112 -4.37 5.22 -15.90
CA PHE A 112 -5.69 5.20 -15.28
C PHE A 112 -6.82 5.34 -16.30
N ASP A 113 -6.67 6.19 -17.32
CA ASP A 113 -7.64 6.33 -18.42
C ASP A 113 -7.84 5.01 -19.15
N ARG A 114 -6.76 4.25 -19.39
CA ARG A 114 -6.86 2.88 -19.96
C ARG A 114 -7.61 1.92 -19.05
N PHE A 115 -7.38 2.03 -17.74
CA PHE A 115 -8.11 1.24 -16.76
C PHE A 115 -9.61 1.60 -16.74
N VAL A 116 -9.93 2.89 -16.89
CA VAL A 116 -11.30 3.40 -17.03
C VAL A 116 -11.95 2.85 -18.29
N ASP A 117 -11.28 2.90 -19.45
CA ASP A 117 -11.79 2.35 -20.71
C ASP A 117 -12.17 0.87 -20.59
N PHE A 118 -11.33 0.08 -19.93
CA PHE A 118 -11.62 -1.32 -19.62
C PHE A 118 -12.85 -1.46 -18.72
N CYS A 119 -12.92 -0.68 -17.63
CA CYS A 119 -14.04 -0.73 -16.71
C CYS A 119 -15.35 -0.34 -17.38
N ASP A 120 -15.36 0.73 -18.18
CA ASP A 120 -16.55 1.21 -18.89
C ASP A 120 -17.02 0.19 -19.94
N THR A 121 -16.09 -0.48 -20.62
CA THR A 121 -16.40 -1.56 -21.58
C THR A 121 -17.09 -2.75 -20.90
N HIS A 122 -16.74 -3.04 -19.65
CA HIS A 122 -17.27 -4.18 -18.88
C HIS A 122 -18.38 -3.82 -17.89
N GLY A 123 -18.72 -2.53 -17.75
CA GLY A 123 -19.71 -2.04 -16.78
C GLY A 123 -19.23 -2.09 -15.33
N PHE A 124 -17.92 -2.00 -15.09
CA PHE A 124 -17.29 -2.03 -13.76
C PHE A 124 -17.16 -0.63 -13.14
N SER A 125 -18.28 0.10 -13.04
CA SER A 125 -18.26 1.48 -12.57
C SER A 125 -17.78 1.61 -11.12
N ARG A 126 -18.14 0.67 -10.23
CA ARG A 126 -17.70 0.71 -8.83
C ARG A 126 -16.18 0.55 -8.75
N THR A 127 -15.62 -0.40 -9.50
CA THR A 127 -14.17 -0.59 -9.54
C THR A 127 -13.44 0.62 -10.11
N ARG A 128 -13.94 1.22 -11.19
CA ARG A 128 -13.39 2.47 -11.73
C ARG A 128 -13.32 3.55 -10.65
N ASP A 129 -14.44 3.80 -9.98
CA ASP A 129 -14.54 4.89 -9.01
C ASP A 129 -13.71 4.60 -7.74
N TYR A 130 -13.66 3.34 -7.29
CA TYR A 130 -12.78 2.92 -6.20
C TYR A 130 -11.30 3.16 -6.51
N ILE A 131 -10.86 2.79 -7.71
CA ILE A 131 -9.45 2.95 -8.10
C ILE A 131 -9.10 4.40 -8.35
N GLY A 132 -10.01 5.20 -8.92
CA GLY A 132 -9.85 6.65 -8.98
C GLY A 132 -9.67 7.24 -7.58
N PHE A 133 -10.54 6.90 -6.63
CA PHE A 133 -10.40 7.33 -5.23
C PHE A 133 -9.03 6.94 -4.66
N MET A 134 -8.61 5.68 -4.83
CA MET A 134 -7.35 5.22 -4.29
C MET A 134 -6.16 5.94 -4.93
N LEU A 135 -6.11 6.05 -6.25
CA LEU A 135 -5.05 6.74 -7.00
C LEU A 135 -4.86 8.16 -6.49
N TYR A 136 -5.92 8.97 -6.52
CA TYR A 136 -5.85 10.38 -6.13
C TYR A 136 -5.62 10.55 -4.63
N SER A 137 -6.12 9.64 -3.78
CA SER A 137 -5.80 9.65 -2.35
C SER A 137 -4.30 9.44 -2.08
N LYS A 138 -3.62 8.60 -2.89
CA LYS A 138 -2.16 8.37 -2.77
C LYS A 138 -1.33 9.45 -3.45
N LEU A 139 -1.88 10.15 -4.44
CA LEU A 139 -1.25 11.38 -4.94
C LEU A 139 -1.33 12.53 -3.93
N GLY A 140 -2.33 12.51 -3.04
CA GLY A 140 -2.64 13.62 -2.14
C GLY A 140 -3.55 14.67 -2.79
N ASP A 141 -4.14 14.35 -3.95
CA ASP A 141 -5.13 15.21 -4.62
C ASP A 141 -6.48 15.01 -3.93
N GLU A 142 -6.74 15.87 -2.95
CA GLU A 142 -7.94 15.81 -2.12
C GLU A 142 -9.22 16.02 -2.92
N GLU A 143 -9.20 16.89 -3.93
CA GLU A 143 -10.38 17.24 -4.71
C GLU A 143 -10.83 16.04 -5.56
N GLN A 144 -9.90 15.45 -6.31
CA GLN A 144 -10.20 14.29 -7.15
C GLN A 144 -10.52 13.06 -6.30
N ALA A 145 -9.80 12.85 -5.19
CA ALA A 145 -10.11 11.75 -4.26
C ALA A 145 -11.52 11.87 -3.69
N ASP A 146 -11.94 13.07 -3.26
CA ASP A 146 -13.28 13.31 -2.72
C ASP A 146 -14.37 13.15 -3.80
N HIS A 147 -14.09 13.54 -5.06
CA HIS A 147 -14.98 13.29 -6.20
C HIS A 147 -15.25 11.80 -6.41
N TYR A 148 -14.20 11.00 -6.59
CA TYR A 148 -14.33 9.55 -6.81
C TYR A 148 -14.91 8.82 -5.59
N LEU A 149 -14.58 9.28 -4.37
CA LEU A 149 -15.17 8.73 -3.15
C LEU A 149 -16.69 8.92 -3.13
N ALA A 150 -17.20 10.05 -3.61
CA ALA A 150 -18.64 10.31 -3.66
C ALA A 150 -19.37 9.38 -4.63
N GLU A 151 -18.79 9.12 -5.81
CA GLU A 151 -19.36 8.22 -6.82
C GLU A 151 -19.29 6.74 -6.36
N TRP A 152 -18.18 6.34 -5.73
CA TRP A 152 -17.93 4.96 -5.34
C TRP A 152 -18.83 4.43 -4.23
N VAL A 153 -19.10 5.23 -3.17
CA VAL A 153 -19.71 4.73 -1.92
C VAL A 153 -21.06 4.03 -2.16
N ASP A 154 -21.85 4.52 -3.11
CA ASP A 154 -23.19 4.00 -3.41
C ASP A 154 -23.25 3.12 -4.68
N ALA A 155 -22.15 2.93 -5.39
CA ALA A 155 -22.11 2.14 -6.62
C ALA A 155 -22.32 0.63 -6.33
N PRO A 156 -23.05 -0.14 -7.17
CA PRO A 156 -23.25 -1.57 -6.95
C PRO A 156 -21.94 -2.35 -7.14
N PRO A 157 -21.72 -3.47 -6.41
CA PRO A 157 -20.53 -4.30 -6.59
C PRO A 157 -20.49 -4.96 -7.98
N ASP A 158 -19.29 -5.06 -8.52
CA ASP A 158 -18.94 -5.68 -9.79
C ASP A 158 -17.85 -6.78 -9.60
N GLU A 159 -17.43 -7.44 -10.69
CA GLU A 159 -16.52 -8.59 -10.63
C GLU A 159 -15.11 -8.26 -10.11
N LEU A 160 -14.71 -6.99 -10.19
CA LEU A 160 -13.42 -6.50 -9.70
C LEU A 160 -13.55 -5.79 -8.35
N SER A 161 -14.72 -5.79 -7.72
CA SER A 161 -14.92 -5.11 -6.43
C SER A 161 -14.20 -5.83 -5.30
N ASP A 162 -13.52 -5.04 -4.46
CA ASP A 162 -12.91 -5.55 -3.24
C ASP A 162 -13.99 -5.93 -2.20
N CYS A 163 -13.58 -6.65 -1.16
CA CYS A 163 -14.48 -6.95 -0.06
C CYS A 163 -14.93 -5.67 0.68
N PRO A 164 -16.16 -5.56 1.21
CA PRO A 164 -16.63 -4.34 1.88
C PRO A 164 -15.73 -3.85 3.02
N SER A 165 -15.15 -4.78 3.80
CA SER A 165 -14.20 -4.41 4.86
C SER A 165 -12.86 -3.91 4.34
N CYS A 166 -12.41 -4.39 3.17
CA CYS A 166 -11.19 -3.96 2.49
C CYS A 166 -11.35 -2.51 2.00
N GLU A 167 -12.49 -2.25 1.37
CA GLU A 167 -12.95 -0.92 0.96
C GLU A 167 -13.17 0.02 2.15
N GLY A 168 -13.76 -0.49 3.24
CA GLY A 168 -13.92 0.23 4.51
C GLY A 168 -12.57 0.68 5.09
N PHE A 169 -11.56 -0.21 5.04
CA PHE A 169 -10.21 0.09 5.48
C PHE A 169 -9.57 1.20 4.64
N SER A 170 -9.73 1.19 3.32
CA SER A 170 -9.27 2.28 2.44
C SER A 170 -9.89 3.64 2.82
N ARG A 171 -11.20 3.68 3.10
CA ARG A 171 -11.87 4.91 3.58
C ARG A 171 -11.37 5.35 4.96
N MET A 172 -11.13 4.39 5.85
CA MET A 172 -10.62 4.66 7.20
C MET A 172 -9.23 5.29 7.13
N THR A 173 -8.31 4.68 6.37
CA THR A 173 -6.94 5.19 6.21
C THR A 173 -6.93 6.61 5.63
N TYR A 174 -7.72 6.87 4.59
CA TYR A 174 -7.87 8.21 4.05
C TYR A 174 -8.40 9.22 5.09
N ALA A 175 -9.40 8.83 5.90
CA ALA A 175 -9.90 9.70 6.97
C ALA A 175 -8.83 10.03 8.03
N ILE A 176 -7.95 9.07 8.36
CA ILE A 176 -6.79 9.31 9.25
C ILE A 176 -5.84 10.33 8.61
N GLU A 177 -5.49 10.12 7.34
CA GLU A 177 -4.56 10.97 6.59
C GLU A 177 -5.10 12.37 6.28
N ARG A 178 -6.42 12.56 6.30
CA ARG A 178 -7.07 13.89 6.24
C ARG A 178 -7.20 14.57 7.61
N GLY A 179 -6.95 13.84 8.69
CA GLY A 179 -7.20 14.32 10.06
C GLY A 179 -8.68 14.29 10.47
N PHE A 180 -9.53 13.56 9.75
CA PHE A 180 -10.94 13.36 10.08
C PHE A 180 -11.10 12.23 11.12
N GLU A 181 -10.56 12.44 12.31
CA GLU A 181 -10.42 11.39 13.35
C GLU A 181 -11.77 10.77 13.77
N ASP A 182 -12.82 11.57 13.96
CA ASP A 182 -14.17 11.05 14.28
C ASP A 182 -14.70 10.13 13.18
N ARG A 183 -14.49 10.50 11.91
CA ARG A 183 -14.89 9.68 10.76
C ARG A 183 -14.08 8.38 10.71
N ALA A 184 -12.78 8.44 10.95
CA ALA A 184 -11.93 7.26 11.01
C ALA A 184 -12.39 6.26 12.10
N LEU A 185 -12.74 6.75 13.29
CA LEU A 185 -13.26 5.90 14.37
C LEU A 185 -14.61 5.26 14.04
N LEU A 186 -15.51 5.99 13.38
CA LEU A 186 -16.78 5.44 12.91
C LEU A 186 -16.59 4.36 11.84
N LEU A 187 -15.70 4.60 10.89
CA LEU A 187 -15.35 3.61 9.85
C LEU A 187 -14.69 2.37 10.47
N TYR A 188 -13.79 2.55 11.44
CA TYR A 188 -13.19 1.44 12.17
C TYR A 188 -14.23 0.58 12.89
N ALA A 189 -15.19 1.22 13.58
CA ALA A 189 -16.30 0.51 14.22
C ALA A 189 -17.13 -0.28 13.20
N ALA A 190 -17.38 0.29 12.01
CA ALA A 190 -18.05 -0.41 10.92
C ALA A 190 -17.24 -1.62 10.46
N ILE A 191 -15.94 -1.49 10.16
CA ILE A 191 -15.06 -2.59 9.74
C ILE A 191 -15.10 -3.77 10.74
N ARG A 192 -15.15 -3.48 12.04
CA ARG A 192 -15.26 -4.50 13.10
C ARG A 192 -16.57 -5.29 13.09
N HIS A 193 -17.65 -4.70 12.59
CA HIS A 193 -18.99 -5.26 12.64
C HIS A 193 -19.54 -5.68 11.27
N GLU A 194 -18.94 -5.21 10.19
CA GLU A 194 -19.33 -5.52 8.82
C GLU A 194 -19.07 -6.99 8.49
N ARG A 195 -19.97 -7.56 7.67
CA ARG A 195 -19.74 -8.86 7.05
C ARG A 195 -18.73 -8.68 5.92
N GLY A 196 -17.48 -8.99 6.19
CA GLY A 196 -16.41 -9.02 5.19
C GLY A 196 -15.32 -10.00 5.59
N CYS A 197 -14.12 -9.84 5.04
CA CYS A 197 -13.03 -10.76 5.37
C CYS A 197 -12.59 -10.56 6.82
N SER A 198 -12.42 -11.66 7.54
CA SER A 198 -12.07 -11.66 8.97
C SER A 198 -10.71 -11.01 9.28
N ARG A 199 -9.92 -10.75 8.24
CA ARG A 199 -8.57 -10.20 8.30
C ARG A 199 -8.54 -8.67 8.46
N MET A 200 -9.52 -7.96 7.91
CA MET A 200 -9.49 -6.49 7.88
C MET A 200 -9.53 -5.82 9.26
N PRO A 201 -10.29 -6.33 10.25
CA PRO A 201 -10.18 -5.83 11.60
C PRO A 201 -8.72 -5.84 12.08
N ASP A 202 -8.05 -7.00 12.02
CA ASP A 202 -6.67 -7.17 12.49
C ASP A 202 -5.69 -6.21 11.80
N GLN A 203 -5.82 -6.02 10.48
CA GLN A 203 -5.00 -5.07 9.72
C GLN A 203 -5.29 -3.60 10.09
N ALA A 204 -6.52 -3.26 10.48
CA ALA A 204 -6.92 -1.90 10.82
C ALA A 204 -6.42 -1.44 12.21
N HIS A 205 -6.13 -2.37 13.11
CA HIS A 205 -5.75 -2.07 14.49
C HIS A 205 -4.50 -1.17 14.63
N PRO A 206 -3.36 -1.45 13.97
CA PRO A 206 -2.17 -0.59 14.08
C PRO A 206 -2.41 0.83 13.54
N TYR A 207 -3.27 1.00 12.53
CA TYR A 207 -3.58 2.32 11.97
C TYR A 207 -4.41 3.17 12.95
N ILE A 208 -5.37 2.55 13.65
CA ILE A 208 -6.30 3.28 14.54
C ILE A 208 -5.75 3.45 15.96
N LEU A 209 -4.82 2.59 16.40
CA LEU A 209 -4.33 2.60 17.79
C LEU A 209 -3.73 3.97 18.22
N PRO A 210 -2.89 4.64 17.41
CA PRO A 210 -2.41 5.98 17.74
C PRO A 210 -3.54 7.00 18.01
N LEU A 211 -4.65 6.90 17.28
CA LEU A 211 -5.83 7.76 17.48
C LEU A 211 -6.56 7.47 18.79
N PHE A 212 -6.72 6.21 19.16
CA PHE A 212 -7.31 5.87 20.46
C PHE A 212 -6.46 6.40 21.62
N ILE A 213 -5.13 6.35 21.47
CA ILE A 213 -4.19 6.83 22.50
C ILE A 213 -4.18 8.35 22.58
N SER A 214 -4.19 9.06 21.45
CA SER A 214 -4.26 10.54 21.45
C SER A 214 -5.59 11.07 21.99
N ARG A 215 -6.67 10.27 21.88
CA ARG A 215 -8.02 10.64 22.30
C ARG A 215 -8.46 10.01 23.61
N LYS A 216 -7.53 9.54 24.45
CA LYS A 216 -7.76 8.86 25.74
C LYS A 216 -8.70 9.56 26.75
N LYS A 217 -9.19 10.77 26.43
CA LYS A 217 -10.14 11.55 27.21
C LYS A 217 -11.62 11.34 26.82
N ASP A 218 -11.91 10.61 25.74
CA ASP A 218 -13.28 10.33 25.28
C ASP A 218 -13.80 8.94 25.73
N ARG A 219 -15.12 8.83 25.88
CA ARG A 219 -15.90 7.81 26.64
C ARG A 219 -15.74 6.31 26.27
N PHE A 220 -14.83 5.94 25.37
CA PHE A 220 -14.62 4.55 24.92
C PHE A 220 -13.12 4.21 24.91
N ASP A 221 -12.58 3.79 26.06
CA ASP A 221 -11.18 3.36 26.15
C ASP A 221 -11.05 1.89 25.68
N TRP A 222 -10.79 1.72 24.38
CA TRP A 222 -10.43 0.42 23.79
C TRP A 222 -8.92 0.25 23.70
N THR A 223 -8.11 1.17 24.25
CA THR A 223 -6.66 1.20 24.04
C THR A 223 -5.99 -0.09 24.51
N ASP A 224 -6.34 -0.58 25.69
CA ASP A 224 -5.74 -1.80 26.24
C ASP A 224 -6.09 -3.03 25.40
N GLN A 225 -7.36 -3.16 24.99
CA GLN A 225 -7.82 -4.25 24.15
C GLN A 225 -7.12 -4.21 22.78
N LEU A 226 -7.14 -3.05 22.11
CA LEU A 226 -6.49 -2.85 20.82
C LEU A 226 -5.00 -3.14 20.86
N THR A 227 -4.33 -2.70 21.93
CA THR A 227 -2.90 -2.99 22.14
C THR A 227 -2.65 -4.49 22.21
N GLN A 228 -3.50 -5.26 22.89
CA GLN A 228 -3.37 -6.73 22.95
C GLN A 228 -3.64 -7.39 21.59
N GLU A 229 -4.52 -6.81 20.78
CA GLU A 229 -4.84 -7.36 19.47
C GLU A 229 -3.73 -7.03 18.45
N VAL A 230 -3.20 -5.80 18.43
CA VAL A 230 -2.01 -5.46 17.61
C VAL A 230 -0.84 -6.39 17.94
N LYS A 231 -0.55 -6.65 19.22
CA LYS A 231 0.52 -7.58 19.65
C LYS A 231 0.36 -9.02 19.15
N ARG A 232 -0.86 -9.46 18.84
CA ARG A 232 -1.14 -10.84 18.40
C ARG A 232 -1.00 -10.99 16.89
N VAL A 233 -1.16 -9.89 16.16
CA VAL A 233 -1.17 -9.89 14.69
C VAL A 233 0.25 -9.72 14.20
N LYS A 234 0.65 -10.58 13.27
CA LYS A 234 1.88 -10.36 12.51
C LYS A 234 1.53 -9.56 11.25
N PRO A 235 2.39 -8.62 10.83
CA PRO A 235 2.23 -7.97 9.54
C PRO A 235 2.17 -9.00 8.42
N LEU A 236 1.27 -8.79 7.48
CA LEU A 236 1.07 -9.68 6.34
C LEU A 236 1.94 -9.28 5.15
N PHE A 237 2.27 -7.98 5.06
CA PHE A 237 3.09 -7.42 3.99
C PHE A 237 4.22 -6.62 4.61
N THR A 238 5.44 -7.14 4.44
CA THR A 238 6.68 -6.48 4.88
C THR A 238 6.80 -5.09 4.26
N GLY A 239 6.46 -4.89 2.98
CA GLY A 239 6.58 -3.59 2.31
C GLY A 239 5.48 -2.56 2.58
N GLY A 240 4.33 -2.95 3.17
CA GLY A 240 3.13 -2.10 3.20
C GLY A 240 2.56 -1.89 4.59
N ASP A 241 2.25 -2.98 5.30
CA ASP A 241 1.61 -2.92 6.62
C ASP A 241 2.63 -2.83 7.76
N GLU A 242 3.86 -3.31 7.55
CA GLU A 242 4.93 -3.33 8.56
C GLU A 242 5.20 -1.94 9.15
N PRO A 243 5.38 -0.85 8.36
CA PRO A 243 5.65 0.48 8.92
C PRO A 243 4.58 0.98 9.88
N TYR A 244 3.31 0.62 9.64
CA TYR A 244 2.20 1.02 10.51
C TYR A 244 2.16 0.21 11.81
N HIS A 245 2.49 -1.09 11.75
CA HIS A 245 2.65 -1.90 12.96
C HIS A 245 3.79 -1.38 13.83
N LEU A 246 4.94 -1.09 13.22
CA LEU A 246 6.09 -0.49 13.88
C LEU A 246 5.73 0.86 14.51
N TYR A 247 4.99 1.71 13.78
CA TYR A 247 4.51 2.97 14.31
C TYR A 247 3.58 2.78 15.52
N ALA A 248 2.65 1.83 15.46
CA ALA A 248 1.73 1.52 16.55
C ALA A 248 2.46 0.97 17.79
N GLU A 249 3.45 0.09 17.60
CA GLU A 249 4.31 -0.44 18.67
C GLU A 249 4.98 0.66 19.48
N MET A 250 5.32 1.78 18.82
CA MET A 250 5.94 2.91 19.48
C MET A 250 5.02 3.59 20.48
N TYR A 251 3.72 3.28 20.54
CA TYR A 251 2.83 3.84 21.55
C TYR A 251 2.67 2.97 22.80
N TYR A 252 3.00 1.67 22.75
CA TYR A 252 2.73 0.75 23.86
C TYR A 252 3.91 -0.09 24.33
N ASP A 253 4.98 -0.23 23.55
CA ASP A 253 6.16 -0.98 23.96
C ASP A 253 7.30 -0.03 24.38
N PRO A 254 7.44 0.25 25.68
CA PRO A 254 8.50 1.14 26.17
C PRO A 254 9.90 0.54 26.03
N ASN A 255 10.02 -0.76 25.77
CA ASN A 255 11.29 -1.46 25.67
C ASN A 255 11.64 -1.83 24.22
N TYR A 256 10.90 -1.31 23.23
CA TYR A 256 11.16 -1.62 21.85
C TYR A 256 12.58 -1.20 21.44
N VAL A 257 13.34 -2.16 20.92
CA VAL A 257 14.69 -1.93 20.38
C VAL A 257 14.66 -2.32 18.91
N TRP A 258 14.68 -1.31 18.04
CA TRP A 258 14.78 -1.54 16.61
C TRP A 258 16.24 -1.65 16.17
N SER A 259 16.65 -2.82 15.70
CA SER A 259 18.00 -2.97 15.16
C SER A 259 18.17 -2.22 13.84
N MET A 260 19.40 -1.77 13.58
CA MET A 260 19.74 -1.17 12.27
C MET A 260 19.67 -2.18 11.12
N GLU A 261 19.76 -3.47 11.42
CA GLU A 261 19.68 -4.53 10.42
C GLU A 261 18.24 -4.71 9.93
N GLU A 262 17.27 -4.77 10.84
CA GLU A 262 15.83 -4.81 10.50
C GLU A 262 15.42 -3.61 9.65
N LYS A 263 15.93 -2.42 9.96
CA LYS A 263 15.71 -1.21 9.17
C LYS A 263 16.20 -1.35 7.73
N LYS A 264 17.42 -1.84 7.55
CA LYS A 264 18.03 -2.01 6.22
C LYS A 264 17.32 -3.06 5.38
N GLN A 265 16.80 -4.10 6.01
CA GLN A 265 16.06 -5.16 5.33
C GLN A 265 14.68 -4.68 4.85
N LEU A 266 14.07 -3.75 5.60
CA LEU A 266 12.74 -3.24 5.28
C LEU A 266 12.75 -2.20 4.16
N ILE A 267 13.68 -1.24 4.18
CA ILE A 267 13.71 -0.08 3.27
C ILE A 267 13.55 -0.46 1.77
N PRO A 268 14.24 -1.47 1.23
CA PRO A 268 14.11 -1.83 -0.20
C PRO A 268 12.71 -2.30 -0.62
N LEU A 269 11.87 -2.69 0.35
CA LEU A 269 10.53 -3.24 0.11
C LEU A 269 9.43 -2.16 0.15
N LEU A 270 9.75 -0.96 0.66
CA LEU A 270 8.79 0.11 0.89
C LEU A 270 8.54 0.93 -0.38
N THR A 271 7.30 1.40 -0.51
CA THR A 271 6.97 2.58 -1.34
C THR A 271 7.48 3.86 -0.67
N ASP A 272 7.53 4.98 -1.38
CA ASP A 272 8.00 6.23 -0.76
C ASP A 272 7.04 6.73 0.33
N ARG A 273 5.73 6.55 0.15
CA ARG A 273 4.73 6.71 1.23
C ARG A 273 4.98 5.76 2.40
N GLY A 274 5.27 4.49 2.14
CA GLY A 274 5.64 3.51 3.17
C GLY A 274 6.93 3.89 3.91
N TYR A 275 7.91 4.46 3.20
CA TYR A 275 9.14 4.99 3.75
C TYR A 275 8.88 6.20 4.64
N LEU A 276 7.97 7.10 4.25
CA LEU A 276 7.53 8.21 5.11
C LEU A 276 6.95 7.70 6.45
N GLN A 277 6.06 6.71 6.39
CA GLN A 277 5.50 6.08 7.58
C GLN A 277 6.58 5.40 8.44
N PHE A 278 7.55 4.75 7.81
CA PHE A 278 8.70 4.15 8.48
C PHE A 278 9.55 5.20 9.20
N LEU A 279 9.79 6.36 8.59
CA LEU A 279 10.53 7.46 9.22
C LEU A 279 9.76 8.02 10.43
N LEU A 280 8.43 8.11 10.37
CA LEU A 280 7.59 8.49 11.52
C LEU A 280 7.71 7.50 12.67
N ALA A 281 7.70 6.19 12.39
CA ALA A 281 7.95 5.14 13.40
C ALA A 281 9.35 5.26 14.01
N HIS A 282 10.36 5.50 13.17
CA HIS A 282 11.73 5.66 13.64
C HIS A 282 11.91 6.95 14.48
N TYR A 283 11.16 8.01 14.16
CA TYR A 283 11.12 9.23 14.96
C TYR A 283 10.49 9.00 16.32
N ALA A 284 9.34 8.35 16.36
CA ALA A 284 8.68 7.93 17.59
C ALA A 284 9.58 7.11 18.52
N ALA A 285 10.27 6.10 17.96
CA ALA A 285 11.23 5.28 18.70
C ALA A 285 12.38 6.11 19.28
N SER A 286 12.97 6.97 18.43
CA SER A 286 14.13 7.79 18.79
C SER A 286 13.76 8.87 19.82
N TYR A 287 12.56 9.44 19.71
CA TYR A 287 12.04 10.46 20.63
C TYR A 287 11.91 9.92 22.05
N ARG A 288 11.34 8.71 22.21
CA ARG A 288 11.29 8.00 23.49
C ARG A 288 12.69 7.72 24.02
N ALA A 289 13.56 7.13 23.21
CA ALA A 289 14.90 6.73 23.65
C ALA A 289 15.74 7.94 24.15
N ALA A 290 15.52 9.11 23.56
CA ALA A 290 16.18 10.35 23.95
C ALA A 290 15.67 10.96 25.27
N ARG A 291 14.67 10.36 25.94
CA ARG A 291 14.00 10.92 27.14
C ARG A 291 13.60 12.39 26.96
N HIS A 292 13.08 12.74 25.79
CA HIS A 292 12.66 14.11 25.42
C HIS A 292 13.78 15.16 25.33
N ALA A 293 15.06 14.77 25.33
CA ALA A 293 16.12 15.69 24.93
C ALA A 293 16.14 15.80 23.40
N GLU A 294 16.05 17.01 22.85
CA GLU A 294 16.31 17.24 21.42
C GLU A 294 17.79 16.98 21.12
N VAL A 295 18.12 15.71 20.91
CA VAL A 295 19.43 15.31 20.39
C VAL A 295 19.47 15.71 18.93
N ALA A 296 20.60 16.24 18.44
CA ALA A 296 20.79 16.68 17.05
C ALA A 296 20.27 15.66 16.01
N TYR A 297 20.29 14.37 16.36
CA TYR A 297 19.73 13.28 15.56
C TYR A 297 18.22 13.40 15.28
N LEU A 298 17.40 13.81 16.26
CA LEU A 298 15.96 14.02 16.06
C LEU A 298 15.70 15.18 15.09
N GLY A 299 16.56 16.21 15.12
CA GLY A 299 16.52 17.30 14.14
C GLY A 299 16.77 16.82 12.72
N VAL A 300 17.81 15.98 12.51
CA VAL A 300 18.11 15.38 11.20
C VAL A 300 16.94 14.50 10.72
N LEU A 301 16.41 13.65 11.59
CA LEU A 301 15.31 12.77 11.23
C LEU A 301 14.03 13.54 10.89
N ARG A 302 13.73 14.60 11.65
CA ARG A 302 12.62 15.49 11.34
C ARG A 302 12.80 16.13 9.97
N SER A 303 13.99 16.66 9.66
CA SER A 303 14.27 17.24 8.34
C SER A 303 14.04 16.23 7.21
N ASN A 304 14.51 14.98 7.37
CA ASN A 304 14.30 13.94 6.35
C ASN A 304 12.81 13.61 6.16
N ILE A 305 12.00 13.60 7.22
CA ILE A 305 10.56 13.36 7.12
C ILE A 305 9.88 14.45 6.30
N TYR A 306 10.22 15.72 6.55
CA TYR A 306 9.67 16.84 5.79
C TYR A 306 10.15 16.85 4.33
N GLU A 307 11.40 16.47 4.07
CA GLU A 307 11.93 16.36 2.70
C GLU A 307 11.13 15.34 1.89
N VAL A 308 10.96 14.11 2.40
CA VAL A 308 10.16 13.06 1.72
C VAL A 308 8.71 13.50 1.51
N ALA A 309 8.07 14.11 2.53
CA ALA A 309 6.71 14.62 2.38
C ALA A 309 6.61 15.71 1.31
N GLN A 310 7.59 16.61 1.25
CA GLN A 310 7.65 17.68 0.26
C GLN A 310 7.87 17.13 -1.16
N GLU A 311 8.70 16.10 -1.34
CA GLU A 311 8.89 15.44 -2.64
C GLU A 311 7.57 14.81 -3.13
N LEU A 312 6.86 14.09 -2.25
CA LEU A 312 5.57 13.48 -2.58
C LEU A 312 4.53 14.52 -2.99
N ASP A 313 4.43 15.63 -2.25
CA ASP A 313 3.48 16.73 -2.49
C ASP A 313 3.81 17.54 -3.76
N ARG A 314 5.10 17.66 -4.12
CA ARG A 314 5.56 18.47 -5.27
C ARG A 314 4.97 17.99 -6.59
N ARG A 315 4.63 16.70 -6.70
CA ARG A 315 4.07 16.10 -7.92
C ARG A 315 2.76 16.76 -8.36
N ILE A 316 2.00 17.32 -7.43
CA ILE A 316 0.71 17.98 -7.69
C ILE A 316 0.63 19.41 -7.11
N ASP A 317 1.77 20.02 -6.79
CA ASP A 317 1.84 21.33 -6.10
C ASP A 317 0.95 21.39 -4.83
N GLY A 318 0.89 20.28 -4.09
CA GLY A 318 0.02 20.09 -2.92
C GLY A 318 0.71 20.30 -1.57
N HIS A 319 -0.02 20.00 -0.49
CA HIS A 319 0.47 20.04 0.90
C HIS A 319 -0.09 18.88 1.76
N PHE A 320 -0.58 17.81 1.12
CA PHE A 320 -1.27 16.73 1.80
C PHE A 320 -0.35 15.98 2.77
N TYR A 321 0.81 15.54 2.29
CA TYR A 321 1.77 14.78 3.09
C TYR A 321 2.46 15.65 4.13
N LEU A 322 2.72 16.93 3.82
CA LEU A 322 3.21 17.90 4.81
C LEU A 322 2.23 18.08 5.97
N ASN A 323 0.95 18.29 5.67
CA ASN A 323 -0.10 18.40 6.69
C ASN A 323 -0.24 17.11 7.52
N PHE A 324 -0.11 15.94 6.88
CA PHE A 324 -0.08 14.65 7.57
C PHE A 324 1.10 14.55 8.55
N VAL A 325 2.32 14.81 8.07
CA VAL A 325 3.55 14.80 8.88
C VAL A 325 3.45 15.72 10.09
N GLU A 326 2.94 16.94 9.90
CA GLU A 326 2.80 17.90 11.00
C GLU A 326 1.90 17.37 12.12
N ARG A 327 0.78 16.75 11.77
CA ARG A 327 -0.14 16.16 12.74
C ARG A 327 0.48 14.95 13.44
N GLU A 328 1.15 14.07 12.71
CA GLU A 328 1.75 12.87 13.30
C GLU A 328 2.95 13.18 14.20
N LEU A 329 3.82 14.12 13.80
CA LEU A 329 4.92 14.57 14.65
C LEU A 329 4.39 15.21 15.95
N LYS A 330 3.35 16.03 15.85
CA LYS A 330 2.68 16.59 17.04
C LYS A 330 2.15 15.48 17.94
N ARG A 331 1.43 14.50 17.37
CA ARG A 331 0.88 13.35 18.12
C ARG A 331 1.99 12.57 18.85
N VAL A 332 3.10 12.30 18.18
CA VAL A 332 4.26 11.63 18.79
C VAL A 332 4.75 12.42 20.00
N THR A 333 5.00 13.72 19.85
CA THR A 333 5.55 14.54 20.94
C THR A 333 4.61 14.71 22.13
N GLU A 334 3.30 14.59 21.92
CA GLU A 334 2.29 14.74 22.97
C GLU A 334 2.00 13.43 23.72
N PHE A 335 2.08 12.28 23.05
CA PHE A 335 1.54 11.02 23.57
C PHE A 335 2.54 9.87 23.70
N ILE A 336 3.75 9.99 23.12
CA ILE A 336 4.81 9.01 23.33
C ILE A 336 5.67 9.45 24.52
N VAL A 337 5.56 8.68 25.60
CA VAL A 337 6.32 8.82 26.86
C VAL A 337 7.51 7.87 26.88
#